data_AF-A0A7Z7IFC3-F1
#
_entry.id   AF-A0A7Z7IFC3-F1
#
_cell.length_a   1.000
_cell.length_b   1.000
_cell.length_c   1.000
_cell.angle_alpha   90.00
_cell.angle_beta   90.00
_cell.angle_gamma   90.00
#
_symmetry.space_group_name_H-M   'P 1'
#
loop_
_entity.id
_entity.type
_entity.pdbx_description
1 polymer ?
#
loop_
_entity_poly.entity_id
_entity_poly.type
_entity_poly.pdbx_seq_one_letter_code
_entity_poly.pdbx_strand_id
1 'polypeptide(L)'
;MGSSILTAKRAGAMQKADGEWIYALFERGYESNVYPHTDHWSAVALGNYAQVMRRVFSHATSCEGGMLRSRNGSIRPENYIASWRSELAKPALLRDRAIDLSVGSSCYSAVPESQLDDVRLSLIRAGFESRIDELVGGSLSVSLHADIDLLLSIYGNSGPLSVWRVLKEYDCGTSQIEVQVPSATKTAMERMPEVRCHSIDQHNVLVAMGAAPWRHAGWQYSAVGSFVTDVAYPVEMEAPGFAKKAIPAFRDAVSNAPQVPSATRITVTRSPEGTEEWRVRRADELARTLGLVAEDACAPAVFSFAFGDLLNREDTDRLLYGLGSFSDEQLQWEVPVTRAGAEPDPAFFADDVQLSLCLA
;
A
#
# COMPACT_ATOMS: atom_id res chain seq x y z
N MET A 1 -21.22 -4.39 1.49
CA MET A 1 -19.95 -3.82 1.01
C MET A 1 -20.16 -3.34 -0.41
N GLY A 2 -19.82 -2.08 -0.70
CA GLY A 2 -19.85 -1.51 -2.05
C GLY A 2 -18.52 -1.68 -2.78
N SER A 3 -18.51 -1.37 -4.07
CA SER A 3 -17.31 -1.31 -4.90
C SER A 3 -17.40 -0.11 -5.82
N SER A 4 -16.30 0.62 -6.00
CA SER A 4 -16.18 1.67 -7.00
C SER A 4 -16.16 1.04 -8.38
N ILE A 5 -17.13 1.43 -9.22
CA ILE A 5 -17.24 0.99 -10.61
C ILE A 5 -16.59 2.03 -11.52
N LEU A 6 -15.42 1.68 -12.04
CA LEU A 6 -14.69 2.50 -13.00
C LEU A 6 -15.28 2.32 -14.41
N THR A 7 -15.56 3.44 -15.07
CA THR A 7 -16.21 3.50 -16.38
C THR A 7 -15.35 4.17 -17.44
N ALA A 8 -14.47 5.10 -17.05
CA ALA A 8 -13.50 5.72 -17.94
C ALA A 8 -12.29 6.27 -17.18
N LYS A 9 -11.21 6.53 -17.91
CA LYS A 9 -9.99 7.20 -17.44
C LYS A 9 -9.64 8.32 -18.40
N ARG A 10 -8.93 9.34 -17.89
CA ARG A 10 -8.34 10.40 -18.71
C ARG A 10 -7.10 10.94 -18.02
N ALA A 11 -6.03 11.14 -18.78
CA ALA A 11 -4.87 11.90 -18.34
C ALA A 11 -4.86 13.29 -19.00
N GLY A 12 -4.61 14.33 -18.23
CA GLY A 12 -4.24 15.66 -18.70
C GLY A 12 -2.75 15.92 -18.42
N ALA A 13 -2.07 16.69 -19.26
CA ALA A 13 -0.69 17.08 -19.01
C ALA A 13 -0.39 18.52 -19.44
N MET A 14 0.52 19.16 -18.70
CA MET A 14 1.15 20.43 -19.04
C MET A 14 2.66 20.31 -18.87
N GLN A 15 3.41 21.18 -19.54
CA GLN A 15 4.85 21.28 -19.35
C GLN A 15 5.18 22.55 -18.56
N LYS A 16 5.98 22.41 -17.52
CA LYS A 16 6.57 23.53 -16.78
C LYS A 16 7.59 24.27 -17.65
N ALA A 17 7.95 25.48 -17.24
CA ALA A 17 8.96 26.29 -17.93
C ALA A 17 10.36 25.63 -17.95
N ASP A 18 10.66 24.77 -16.98
CA ASP A 18 11.89 23.97 -16.90
C ASP A 18 11.86 22.70 -17.78
N GLY A 19 10.74 22.45 -18.47
CA GLY A 19 10.55 21.27 -19.31
C GLY A 19 9.97 20.05 -18.60
N GLU A 20 9.76 20.07 -17.28
CA GLU A 20 9.14 18.97 -16.55
C GLU A 20 7.66 18.82 -16.92
N TRP A 21 7.22 17.59 -17.18
CA TRP A 21 5.82 17.27 -17.42
C TRP A 21 5.06 17.04 -16.12
N ILE A 22 3.96 17.78 -15.95
CA ILE A 22 3.00 17.60 -14.85
C ILE A 22 1.71 17.01 -15.42
N TYR A 23 1.19 16.00 -14.74
CA TYR A 23 0.01 15.25 -15.13
C TYR A 23 -1.10 15.42 -14.10
N ALA A 24 -2.34 15.50 -14.58
CA ALA A 24 -3.56 15.37 -13.79
C ALA A 24 -4.33 14.12 -14.25
N LEU A 25 -4.67 13.24 -13.32
CA LEU A 25 -5.38 12.00 -13.63
C LEU A 25 -6.85 12.11 -13.21
N PHE A 26 -7.75 11.63 -14.07
CA PHE A 26 -9.19 11.64 -13.84
C PHE A 26 -9.79 10.26 -14.05
N GLU A 27 -10.67 9.87 -13.14
CA GLU A 27 -11.46 8.65 -13.23
C GLU A 27 -12.94 8.98 -13.29
N ARG A 28 -13.67 8.24 -14.11
CA ARG A 28 -15.12 8.29 -14.16
C ARG A 28 -15.69 7.05 -13.50
N GLY A 29 -16.63 7.20 -12.58
CA GLY A 29 -17.23 6.06 -11.93
C GLY A 29 -18.39 6.38 -11.01
N TYR A 30 -18.87 5.34 -10.34
CA TYR A 30 -19.92 5.40 -9.32
C TYR A 30 -19.75 4.27 -8.30
N GLU A 31 -20.37 4.40 -7.13
CA GLU A 31 -20.38 3.35 -6.11
C GLU A 31 -21.53 2.37 -6.34
N SER A 32 -21.23 1.07 -6.38
CA SER A 32 -22.20 0.01 -6.69
C SER A 32 -23.32 -0.16 -5.67
N ASN A 33 -23.18 0.44 -4.49
CA ASN A 33 -24.16 0.39 -3.40
C ASN A 33 -24.89 1.72 -3.17
N VAL A 34 -24.69 2.74 -4.03
CA VAL A 34 -25.30 4.07 -3.88
C VAL A 34 -26.33 4.32 -4.97
N TYR A 35 -27.61 4.42 -4.62
CA TYR A 35 -28.70 4.63 -5.56
C TYR A 35 -29.29 6.05 -5.47
N PRO A 36 -29.58 6.72 -6.61
CA PRO A 36 -29.31 6.27 -7.98
C PRO A 36 -27.81 6.31 -8.33
N HIS A 37 -27.33 5.32 -9.10
CA HIS A 37 -25.95 5.30 -9.58
C HIS A 37 -25.68 6.53 -10.44
N THR A 38 -24.87 7.45 -9.92
CA THR A 38 -24.51 8.69 -10.62
C THR A 38 -23.06 8.62 -11.05
N ASP A 39 -22.88 8.33 -12.34
CA ASP A 39 -21.57 8.23 -12.99
C ASP A 39 -20.97 9.62 -13.19
N HIS A 40 -19.83 9.89 -12.54
CA HIS A 40 -19.21 11.22 -12.54
C HIS A 40 -17.69 11.13 -12.65
N TRP A 41 -17.08 12.19 -13.16
CA TRP A 41 -15.63 12.33 -13.20
C TRP A 41 -15.09 12.91 -11.90
N SER A 42 -13.94 12.41 -11.47
CA SER A 42 -13.20 12.91 -10.31
C SER A 42 -11.70 12.91 -10.61
N ALA A 43 -11.00 13.95 -10.15
CA ALA A 43 -9.55 14.02 -10.26
C ALA A 43 -8.89 13.21 -9.14
N VAL A 44 -8.00 12.28 -9.47
CA VAL A 44 -7.45 11.30 -8.53
C VAL A 44 -5.97 11.50 -8.20
N ALA A 45 -5.23 12.21 -9.06
CA ALA A 45 -3.81 12.50 -8.86
C ALA A 45 -3.37 13.78 -9.59
N LEU A 46 -2.36 14.46 -9.05
CA LEU A 46 -1.63 15.57 -9.66
C LEU A 46 -0.15 15.43 -9.33
N GLY A 47 0.73 15.60 -10.31
CA GLY A 47 2.17 15.48 -10.12
C GLY A 47 2.93 15.15 -11.38
N ASN A 48 4.24 15.04 -11.27
CA ASN A 48 5.06 14.47 -12.33
C ASN A 48 4.79 12.97 -12.52
N TYR A 49 5.38 12.37 -13.55
CA TYR A 49 5.14 10.95 -13.90
C TYR A 49 5.32 10.00 -12.71
N ALA A 50 6.42 10.12 -11.97
CA ALA A 50 6.71 9.24 -10.84
C ALA A 50 5.69 9.39 -9.70
N GLN A 51 5.25 10.61 -9.42
CA GLN A 51 4.26 10.93 -8.39
C GLN A 51 2.87 10.39 -8.76
N VAL A 52 2.40 10.61 -9.98
CA VAL A 52 1.07 10.10 -10.40
C VAL A 52 1.09 8.58 -10.54
N MET A 53 2.21 7.97 -10.96
CA MET A 53 2.34 6.52 -10.98
C MET A 53 2.34 5.92 -9.57
N ARG A 54 2.91 6.60 -8.56
CA ARG A 54 2.80 6.15 -7.15
C ARG A 54 1.34 6.04 -6.72
N ARG A 55 0.54 7.06 -7.06
CA ARG A 55 -0.90 7.08 -6.78
C ARG A 55 -1.63 5.96 -7.51
N VAL A 56 -1.31 5.73 -8.80
CA VAL A 56 -1.86 4.63 -9.61
C VAL A 56 -1.56 3.27 -8.97
N PHE A 57 -0.32 3.02 -8.56
CA PHE A 57 0.06 1.75 -7.91
C PHE A 57 -0.64 1.56 -6.55
N SER A 58 -0.76 2.62 -5.75
CA SER A 58 -1.53 2.60 -4.51
C SER A 58 -3.00 2.22 -4.76
N HIS A 59 -3.65 2.83 -5.76
CA HIS A 59 -5.04 2.52 -6.13
C HIS A 59 -5.20 1.12 -6.74
N ALA A 60 -4.18 0.62 -7.44
CA ALA A 60 -4.20 -0.71 -8.04
C ALA A 60 -4.36 -1.82 -6.99
N THR A 61 -3.98 -1.59 -5.73
CA THR A 61 -4.17 -2.55 -4.63
C THR A 61 -5.66 -2.84 -4.38
N SER A 62 -6.54 -1.86 -4.56
CA SER A 62 -8.00 -2.01 -4.43
C SER A 62 -8.61 -2.95 -5.49
N CYS A 63 -7.89 -3.25 -6.56
CA CYS A 63 -8.30 -4.24 -7.56
C CYS A 63 -8.24 -5.68 -7.02
N GLU A 64 -7.25 -6.02 -6.18
CA GLU A 64 -7.13 -7.38 -5.61
C GLU A 64 -8.25 -7.71 -4.62
N GLY A 65 -8.57 -6.76 -3.73
CA GLY A 65 -9.67 -6.90 -2.77
C GLY A 65 -11.07 -6.78 -3.39
N GLY A 66 -11.18 -6.52 -4.70
CA GLY A 66 -12.45 -6.36 -5.41
C GLY A 66 -13.21 -5.06 -5.09
N MET A 67 -12.56 -4.10 -4.42
CA MET A 67 -13.14 -2.79 -4.12
C MET A 67 -13.18 -1.88 -5.35
N LEU A 68 -12.25 -2.04 -6.29
CA LEU A 68 -12.26 -1.35 -7.57
C LEU A 68 -12.56 -2.33 -8.72
N ARG A 69 -13.66 -2.08 -9.43
CA ARG A 69 -14.16 -2.97 -10.50
C ARG A 69 -14.54 -2.18 -11.74
N SER A 70 -14.71 -2.88 -12.85
CA SER A 70 -15.34 -2.34 -14.05
C SER A 70 -16.82 -2.74 -14.08
N ARG A 71 -17.59 -2.17 -15.01
CA ARG A 71 -18.97 -2.62 -15.29
C ARG A 71 -19.04 -4.10 -15.67
N ASN A 72 -17.95 -4.64 -16.22
CA ASN A 72 -17.86 -6.03 -16.70
C ASN A 72 -17.25 -6.99 -15.65
N GLY A 73 -16.97 -6.52 -14.43
CA GLY A 73 -16.41 -7.33 -13.36
C GLY A 73 -15.05 -6.87 -12.87
N SER A 74 -14.32 -7.78 -12.23
CA SER A 74 -13.06 -7.47 -11.52
C SER A 74 -11.98 -6.96 -12.46
N ILE A 75 -11.24 -5.96 -12.00
CA ILE A 75 -10.05 -5.45 -12.68
C ILE A 75 -8.84 -6.12 -12.01
N ARG A 76 -7.79 -6.43 -12.78
CA ARG A 76 -6.49 -6.85 -12.23
C ARG A 76 -5.56 -5.63 -12.09
N PRO A 77 -4.77 -5.51 -11.00
CA PRO A 77 -3.83 -4.41 -10.79
C PRO A 77 -2.91 -4.16 -12.00
N GLU A 78 -2.31 -5.21 -12.56
CA GLU A 78 -1.41 -5.12 -13.71
C GLU A 78 -2.11 -4.59 -14.97
N ASN A 79 -3.41 -4.81 -15.10
CA ASN A 79 -4.21 -4.26 -16.20
C ASN A 79 -4.64 -2.82 -15.93
N TYR A 80 -4.96 -2.49 -14.67
CA TYR A 80 -5.23 -1.13 -14.24
C TYR A 80 -4.01 -0.23 -14.48
N ILE A 81 -2.82 -0.64 -14.03
CA ILE A 81 -1.55 0.07 -14.23
C ILE A 81 -1.25 0.21 -15.73
N ALA A 82 -1.38 -0.87 -16.52
CA ALA A 82 -1.14 -0.81 -17.96
C ALA A 82 -2.08 0.18 -18.67
N SER A 83 -3.36 0.22 -18.28
CA SER A 83 -4.32 1.16 -18.85
C SER A 83 -3.94 2.62 -18.55
N TRP A 84 -3.45 2.91 -17.33
CA TRP A 84 -2.96 4.25 -16.99
C TRP A 84 -1.69 4.63 -17.76
N ARG A 85 -0.77 3.69 -18.01
CA ARG A 85 0.40 3.95 -18.86
C ARG A 85 -0.02 4.33 -20.29
N SER A 86 -1.06 3.71 -20.83
CA SER A 86 -1.61 4.08 -22.15
C SER A 86 -2.18 5.50 -22.15
N GLU A 87 -2.95 5.89 -21.12
CA GLU A 87 -3.46 7.25 -20.97
C GLU A 87 -2.32 8.28 -20.83
N LEU A 88 -1.30 7.98 -20.04
CA LEU A 88 -0.14 8.84 -19.82
C LEU A 88 0.78 9.02 -21.04
N ALA A 89 0.74 8.09 -21.99
CA ALA A 89 1.48 8.21 -23.25
C ALA A 89 0.85 9.21 -24.23
N LYS A 90 -0.47 9.42 -24.11
CA LYS A 90 -1.26 10.30 -24.98
C LYS A 90 -2.23 11.18 -24.19
N PRO A 91 -1.73 11.97 -23.21
CA PRO A 91 -2.59 12.79 -22.39
C PRO A 91 -3.24 13.90 -23.23
N ALA A 92 -4.39 14.38 -22.76
CA ALA A 92 -4.97 15.62 -23.23
C ALA A 92 -4.14 16.82 -22.73
N LEU A 93 -4.11 17.92 -23.49
CA LEU A 93 -3.52 19.17 -23.01
C LEU A 93 -4.31 19.69 -21.79
N LEU A 94 -3.65 19.85 -20.66
CA LEU A 94 -4.22 20.46 -19.46
C LEU A 94 -4.15 21.98 -19.62
N ARG A 95 -5.30 22.64 -19.73
CA ARG A 95 -5.37 24.07 -20.03
C ARG A 95 -5.06 24.90 -18.79
N ASP A 96 -4.39 26.04 -18.99
CA ASP A 96 -4.24 26.99 -17.90
C ASP A 96 -5.60 27.61 -17.53
N ARG A 97 -5.78 27.86 -16.23
CA ARG A 97 -6.92 28.58 -15.70
C ARG A 97 -6.62 29.11 -14.31
N ALA A 98 -7.40 30.11 -13.91
CA ALA A 98 -7.45 30.54 -12.52
C ALA A 98 -8.14 29.48 -11.64
N ILE A 99 -7.62 29.29 -10.44
CA ILE A 99 -8.15 28.46 -9.37
C ILE A 99 -8.26 29.33 -8.13
N ASP A 100 -9.49 29.54 -7.69
CA ASP A 100 -9.76 30.27 -6.45
C ASP A 100 -9.59 29.32 -5.26
N LEU A 101 -8.67 29.68 -4.37
CA LEU A 101 -8.40 28.95 -3.14
C LEU A 101 -9.01 29.71 -1.97
N SER A 102 -9.98 29.07 -1.32
CA SER A 102 -10.62 29.61 -0.12
C SER A 102 -10.75 28.54 0.95
N VAL A 103 -10.61 29.00 2.19
CA VAL A 103 -10.91 28.20 3.37
C VAL A 103 -12.43 28.18 3.57
N GLY A 104 -12.99 27.00 3.86
CA GLY A 104 -14.39 26.92 4.25
C GLY A 104 -14.72 25.70 5.09
N SER A 105 -15.90 25.74 5.69
CA SER A 105 -16.39 24.73 6.63
C SER A 105 -16.82 23.41 5.97
N SER A 106 -17.04 23.39 4.64
CA SER A 106 -17.46 22.19 3.92
C SER A 106 -16.29 21.25 3.66
N CYS A 107 -16.54 19.95 3.78
CA CYS A 107 -15.59 18.92 3.34
C CYS A 107 -15.36 18.92 1.82
N TYR A 108 -16.13 19.70 1.04
CA TYR A 108 -15.96 19.91 -0.40
C TYR A 108 -15.26 21.23 -0.76
N SER A 109 -14.93 22.08 0.22
CA SER A 109 -14.19 23.32 -0.01
C SER A 109 -12.80 23.05 -0.62
N ALA A 110 -12.24 24.06 -1.30
CA ALA A 110 -10.86 23.99 -1.80
C ALA A 110 -9.89 23.65 -0.66
N VAL A 111 -9.99 24.38 0.46
CA VAL A 111 -9.30 24.06 1.71
C VAL A 111 -10.33 23.94 2.85
N PRO A 112 -10.60 22.73 3.37
CA PRO A 112 -11.42 22.58 4.57
C PRO A 112 -10.75 23.18 5.81
N GLU A 113 -11.50 23.89 6.66
CA GLU A 113 -11.01 24.45 7.93
C GLU A 113 -10.31 23.40 8.80
N SER A 114 -10.87 22.18 8.84
CA SER A 114 -10.33 21.07 9.63
C SER A 114 -8.96 20.55 9.17
N GLN A 115 -8.51 20.96 7.98
CA GLN A 115 -7.22 20.54 7.38
C GLN A 115 -6.31 21.75 7.12
N LEU A 116 -6.68 22.94 7.61
CA LEU A 116 -5.94 24.18 7.36
C LEU A 116 -4.52 24.13 7.95
N ASP A 117 -4.34 23.55 9.13
CA ASP A 117 -3.02 23.49 9.77
C ASP A 117 -2.05 22.58 9.00
N ASP A 118 -2.53 21.45 8.45
CA ASP A 118 -1.74 20.59 7.57
C ASP A 118 -1.36 21.32 6.27
N VAL A 119 -2.29 22.09 5.70
CA VAL A 119 -2.02 22.93 4.52
C VAL A 119 -0.99 24.01 4.83
N ARG A 120 -1.09 24.70 5.97
CA ARG A 120 -0.09 25.69 6.41
C ARG A 120 1.30 25.07 6.52
N LEU A 121 1.40 23.93 7.21
CA LEU A 121 2.68 23.23 7.36
C LEU A 121 3.26 22.82 6.00
N SER A 122 2.42 22.35 5.07
CA SER A 122 2.87 22.01 3.72
C SER A 122 3.37 23.23 2.95
N LEU A 123 2.64 24.35 2.99
CA LEU A 123 3.03 25.60 2.33
C LEU A 123 4.33 26.17 2.90
N ILE A 124 4.51 26.16 4.22
CA ILE A 124 5.76 26.60 4.86
C ILE A 124 6.94 25.74 4.39
N ARG A 125 6.79 24.41 4.42
CA ARG A 125 7.85 23.48 3.95
C ARG A 125 8.20 23.68 2.48
N ALA A 126 7.22 24.07 1.66
CA ALA A 126 7.40 24.34 0.25
C ALA A 126 7.86 25.78 -0.06
N GLY A 127 8.01 26.65 0.95
CA GLY A 127 8.48 28.03 0.79
C GLY A 127 7.39 29.04 0.36
N PHE A 128 6.11 28.69 0.50
CA PHE A 128 4.96 29.53 0.14
C PHE A 128 4.28 30.18 1.36
N GLU A 129 5.04 30.41 2.44
CA GLU A 129 4.52 31.01 3.68
C GLU A 129 3.82 32.36 3.44
N SER A 130 4.34 33.17 2.52
CA SER A 130 3.77 34.48 2.18
C SER A 130 2.36 34.42 1.57
N ARG A 131 1.90 33.25 1.10
CA ARG A 131 0.56 33.08 0.51
C ARG A 131 -0.50 32.64 1.52
N ILE A 132 -0.12 32.33 2.77
CA ILE A 132 -1.04 31.82 3.78
C ILE A 132 -2.10 32.86 4.16
N ASP A 133 -1.70 34.12 4.33
CA ASP A 133 -2.63 35.19 4.71
C ASP A 133 -3.67 35.45 3.60
N GLU A 134 -3.25 35.41 2.32
CA GLU A 134 -4.15 35.51 1.16
C GLU A 134 -5.14 34.33 1.11
N LEU A 135 -4.67 33.11 1.42
CA LEU A 135 -5.50 31.91 1.46
C LEU A 135 -6.56 32.00 2.55
N VAL A 136 -6.15 32.38 3.77
CA VAL A 136 -7.05 32.52 4.92
C VAL A 136 -8.03 33.68 4.71
N GLY A 137 -7.58 34.77 4.10
CA GLY A 137 -8.41 35.91 3.72
C GLY A 137 -9.36 35.64 2.56
N GLY A 138 -9.23 34.50 1.87
CA GLY A 138 -10.09 34.11 0.74
C GLY A 138 -9.84 34.89 -0.55
N SER A 139 -8.68 35.55 -0.67
CA SER A 139 -8.31 36.37 -1.84
C SER A 139 -7.30 35.69 -2.76
N LEU A 140 -6.91 34.45 -2.47
CA LEU A 140 -5.89 33.72 -3.23
C LEU A 140 -6.49 33.11 -4.50
N SER A 141 -6.23 33.74 -5.65
CA SER A 141 -6.44 33.17 -6.98
C SER A 141 -5.08 32.83 -7.60
N VAL A 142 -4.92 31.59 -8.05
CA VAL A 142 -3.66 31.08 -8.62
C VAL A 142 -3.86 30.53 -10.03
N SER A 143 -2.84 30.61 -10.88
CA SER A 143 -2.84 29.97 -12.20
C SER A 143 -2.42 28.52 -12.07
N LEU A 144 -3.17 27.62 -12.73
CA LEU A 144 -2.82 26.20 -12.76
C LEU A 144 -1.41 25.96 -13.31
N HIS A 145 -0.98 26.76 -14.30
CA HIS A 145 0.35 26.61 -14.90
C HIS A 145 1.42 27.37 -14.12
N ALA A 146 1.20 28.66 -13.82
CA ALA A 146 2.22 29.50 -13.22
C ALA A 146 2.49 29.18 -11.75
N ASP A 147 1.48 28.70 -11.01
CA ASP A 147 1.58 28.39 -9.58
C ASP A 147 1.50 26.88 -9.32
N ILE A 148 1.88 26.05 -10.30
CA ILE A 148 1.74 24.59 -10.20
C ILE A 148 2.48 24.00 -8.99
N ASP A 149 3.66 24.54 -8.62
CA ASP A 149 4.41 24.04 -7.46
C ASP A 149 3.70 24.31 -6.13
N LEU A 150 2.98 25.45 -6.02
CA LEU A 150 2.09 25.73 -4.89
C LEU A 150 0.95 24.72 -4.87
N LEU A 151 0.29 24.47 -6.01
CA LEU A 151 -0.80 23.51 -6.11
C LEU A 151 -0.34 22.07 -5.79
N LEU A 152 0.87 21.68 -6.20
CA LEU A 152 1.46 20.37 -5.88
C LEU A 152 1.74 20.22 -4.38
N SER A 153 2.12 21.30 -3.69
CA SER A 153 2.31 21.26 -2.23
C SER A 153 1.00 21.00 -1.46
N ILE A 154 -0.15 21.40 -2.02
CA ILE A 154 -1.45 21.22 -1.38
C ILE A 154 -2.14 19.94 -1.85
N TYR A 155 -2.17 19.70 -3.16
CA TYR A 155 -3.01 18.69 -3.83
C TYR A 155 -2.23 17.58 -4.54
N GLY A 156 -0.90 17.69 -4.61
CA GLY A 156 -0.04 16.68 -5.22
C GLY A 156 0.08 15.41 -4.37
N ASN A 157 0.87 14.44 -4.82
CA ASN A 157 1.01 13.16 -4.12
C ASN A 157 1.43 13.27 -2.64
N SER A 158 2.21 14.29 -2.28
CA SER A 158 2.68 14.54 -0.91
C SER A 158 1.87 15.63 -0.19
N GLY A 159 0.87 16.20 -0.85
CA GLY A 159 0.02 17.24 -0.30
C GLY A 159 -1.04 16.67 0.65
N PRO A 160 -1.52 17.47 1.61
CA PRO A 160 -2.53 17.03 2.57
C PRO A 160 -3.92 16.86 1.96
N LEU A 161 -4.20 17.48 0.80
CA LEU A 161 -5.51 17.49 0.17
C LEU A 161 -5.54 16.67 -1.13
N SER A 162 -6.74 16.21 -1.51
CA SER A 162 -6.97 15.55 -2.80
C SER A 162 -7.35 16.55 -3.89
N VAL A 163 -6.84 16.34 -5.10
CA VAL A 163 -6.98 17.28 -6.23
C VAL A 163 -8.42 17.44 -6.78
N TRP A 164 -9.34 16.50 -6.57
CA TRP A 164 -10.76 16.62 -7.00
C TRP A 164 -11.47 17.87 -6.49
N ARG A 165 -10.93 18.47 -5.42
CA ARG A 165 -11.39 19.72 -4.82
C ARG A 165 -11.28 20.89 -5.80
N VAL A 166 -10.19 20.92 -6.56
CA VAL A 166 -9.83 22.07 -7.39
C VAL A 166 -9.80 21.76 -8.88
N LEU A 167 -9.57 20.52 -9.31
CA LEU A 167 -9.58 20.15 -10.74
C LEU A 167 -10.79 19.29 -11.12
N LYS A 168 -11.27 19.51 -12.34
CA LYS A 168 -12.36 18.77 -12.98
C LYS A 168 -11.92 18.30 -14.35
N GLU A 169 -12.55 17.24 -14.84
CA GLU A 169 -12.15 16.61 -16.10
C GLU A 169 -12.24 17.55 -17.32
N TYR A 170 -13.17 18.51 -17.30
CA TYR A 170 -13.30 19.51 -18.36
C TYR A 170 -12.15 20.53 -18.41
N ASP A 171 -11.23 20.52 -17.43
CA ASP A 171 -9.97 21.27 -17.49
C ASP A 171 -9.01 20.69 -18.53
N CYS A 172 -9.21 19.42 -18.92
CA CYS A 172 -8.53 18.81 -20.05
C CYS A 172 -9.13 19.29 -21.38
N GLY A 173 -8.29 19.92 -22.21
CA GLY A 173 -8.61 20.23 -23.60
C GLY A 173 -8.85 18.97 -24.44
N THR A 174 -9.41 19.14 -25.63
CA THR A 174 -9.70 18.01 -26.54
C THR A 174 -8.48 17.50 -27.30
N SER A 175 -7.43 18.33 -27.42
CA SER A 175 -6.20 17.97 -28.12
C SER A 175 -5.35 17.01 -27.28
N GLN A 176 -5.00 15.87 -27.86
CA GLN A 176 -4.00 14.98 -27.30
C GLN A 176 -2.60 15.45 -27.69
N ILE A 177 -1.66 15.25 -26.78
CA ILE A 177 -0.24 15.48 -27.00
C ILE A 177 0.50 14.15 -26.82
N GLU A 178 1.58 13.96 -27.56
CA GLU A 178 2.45 12.81 -27.35
C GLU A 178 3.48 13.15 -26.29
N VAL A 179 3.51 12.36 -25.22
CA VAL A 179 4.52 12.49 -24.17
C VAL A 179 5.31 11.21 -24.09
N GLN A 180 6.64 11.34 -24.06
CA GLN A 180 7.51 10.19 -23.93
C GLN A 180 7.37 9.57 -22.54
N VAL A 181 6.69 8.43 -22.47
CA VAL A 181 6.66 7.60 -21.27
C VAL A 181 7.76 6.54 -21.33
N PRO A 182 8.30 6.10 -20.17
CA PRO A 182 9.28 5.03 -20.13
C PRO A 182 8.77 3.77 -20.82
N SER A 183 9.55 3.23 -21.75
CA SER A 183 9.23 2.00 -22.49
C SER A 183 9.63 0.76 -21.71
N ALA A 184 8.93 -0.35 -21.94
CA ALA A 184 9.20 -1.59 -21.23
C ALA A 184 10.60 -2.15 -21.53
N THR A 185 11.32 -2.57 -20.48
CA THR A 185 12.64 -3.18 -20.58
C THR A 185 12.52 -4.70 -20.67
N LYS A 186 13.26 -5.35 -21.58
CA LYS A 186 13.22 -6.80 -21.79
C LYS A 186 13.67 -7.59 -20.56
N THR A 187 14.60 -7.04 -19.80
CA THR A 187 15.23 -7.63 -18.61
C THR A 187 14.55 -7.24 -17.31
N ALA A 188 13.39 -6.57 -17.34
CA ALA A 188 12.74 -6.07 -16.13
C ALA A 188 12.51 -7.17 -15.08
N MET A 189 12.17 -8.39 -15.50
CA MET A 189 11.96 -9.53 -14.60
C MET A 189 13.22 -10.03 -13.90
N GLU A 190 14.42 -9.69 -14.37
CA GLU A 190 15.67 -10.02 -13.67
C GLU A 190 15.79 -9.27 -12.33
N ARG A 191 14.97 -8.22 -12.13
CA ARG A 191 14.84 -7.48 -10.86
C ARG A 191 13.87 -8.14 -9.88
N MET A 192 13.19 -9.21 -10.26
CA MET A 192 12.26 -9.91 -9.37
C MET A 192 13.05 -10.53 -8.22
N PRO A 193 12.77 -10.17 -6.94
CA PRO A 193 13.39 -10.86 -5.83
C PRO A 193 12.93 -12.33 -5.81
N GLU A 194 13.75 -13.20 -5.23
CA GLU A 194 13.31 -14.56 -4.92
C GLU A 194 12.11 -14.46 -3.95
N VAL A 195 10.99 -15.10 -4.28
CA VAL A 195 9.78 -15.09 -3.45
C VAL A 195 9.57 -16.46 -2.86
N ARG A 196 9.48 -16.52 -1.53
CA ARG A 196 9.16 -17.73 -0.78
C ARG A 196 7.87 -17.47 0.00
N CYS A 197 6.92 -18.41 -0.09
CA CYS A 197 5.60 -18.27 0.51
C CYS A 197 5.17 -19.55 1.23
N HIS A 198 4.45 -19.40 2.34
CA HIS A 198 3.67 -20.48 2.95
C HIS A 198 2.26 -20.01 3.32
N SER A 199 1.28 -20.90 3.21
CA SER A 199 -0.08 -20.67 3.71
C SER A 199 -0.13 -20.97 5.22
N ILE A 200 -0.56 -19.99 6.00
CA ILE A 200 -0.80 -20.12 7.44
C ILE A 200 -2.17 -20.77 7.67
N ASP A 201 -3.17 -20.26 6.94
CA ASP A 201 -4.53 -20.81 6.88
C ASP A 201 -5.12 -20.60 5.47
N GLN A 202 -6.44 -20.70 5.34
CA GLN A 202 -7.19 -20.54 4.08
C GLN A 202 -6.99 -19.17 3.40
N HIS A 203 -6.56 -18.15 4.16
CA HIS A 203 -6.51 -16.76 3.74
C HIS A 203 -5.16 -16.12 4.03
N ASN A 204 -4.54 -16.40 5.16
CA ASN A 204 -3.30 -15.78 5.61
C ASN A 204 -2.06 -16.48 5.03
N VAL A 205 -1.06 -15.67 4.70
CA VAL A 205 0.20 -16.16 4.13
C VAL A 205 1.42 -15.56 4.81
N LEU A 206 2.44 -16.40 4.93
CA LEU A 206 3.79 -16.02 5.31
C LEU A 206 4.60 -15.77 4.03
N VAL A 207 5.34 -14.66 3.97
CA VAL A 207 6.14 -14.28 2.80
C VAL A 207 7.55 -13.89 3.24
N ALA A 208 8.55 -14.33 2.47
CA ALA A 208 9.91 -13.83 2.51
C ALA A 208 10.36 -13.47 1.08
N MET A 209 11.07 -12.34 0.93
CA MET A 209 11.57 -11.86 -0.35
C MET A 209 13.07 -11.64 -0.32
N GLY A 210 13.82 -12.31 -1.20
CA GLY A 210 15.27 -12.34 -1.19
C GLY A 210 15.81 -12.79 0.18
N ALA A 211 16.70 -11.98 0.75
CA ALA A 211 17.30 -12.21 2.07
C ALA A 211 16.46 -11.69 3.25
N ALA A 212 15.30 -11.08 3.00
CA ALA A 212 14.44 -10.61 4.08
C ALA A 212 13.91 -11.78 4.93
N PRO A 213 13.69 -11.57 6.24
CA PRO A 213 13.08 -12.57 7.09
C PRO A 213 11.64 -12.86 6.65
N TRP A 214 11.12 -13.99 7.13
CA TRP A 214 9.72 -14.35 6.98
C TRP A 214 8.83 -13.41 7.78
N ARG A 215 7.76 -12.90 7.16
CA ARG A 215 6.76 -12.06 7.81
C ARG A 215 5.35 -12.55 7.54
N HIS A 216 4.44 -12.28 8.48
CA HIS A 216 3.01 -12.54 8.32
C HIS A 216 2.40 -11.47 7.41
N ALA A 217 2.21 -11.78 6.13
CA ALA A 217 1.75 -10.80 5.13
C ALA A 217 0.22 -10.59 5.12
N GLY A 218 -0.50 -11.20 6.06
CA GLY A 218 -1.96 -11.09 6.18
C GLY A 218 -2.66 -11.90 5.10
N TRP A 219 -3.88 -11.48 4.75
CA TRP A 219 -4.68 -12.15 3.73
C TRP A 219 -3.97 -12.10 2.37
N GLN A 220 -4.15 -13.11 1.53
CA GLN A 220 -3.51 -13.21 0.21
C GLN A 220 -3.63 -11.91 -0.61
N TYR A 221 -4.82 -11.30 -0.66
CA TYR A 221 -5.03 -10.05 -1.40
C TYR A 221 -4.24 -8.87 -0.79
N SER A 222 -4.09 -8.84 0.53
CA SER A 222 -3.30 -7.83 1.25
C SER A 222 -1.82 -8.01 0.92
N ALA A 223 -1.32 -9.26 0.93
CA ALA A 223 0.05 -9.56 0.56
C ALA A 223 0.39 -9.11 -0.87
N VAL A 224 -0.52 -9.35 -1.84
CA VAL A 224 -0.36 -8.86 -3.23
C VAL A 224 -0.42 -7.33 -3.27
N GLY A 225 -1.33 -6.69 -2.52
CA GLY A 225 -1.42 -5.23 -2.42
C GLY A 225 -0.12 -4.59 -1.91
N SER A 226 0.49 -5.15 -0.85
CA SER A 226 1.80 -4.70 -0.36
C SER A 226 2.89 -4.94 -1.40
N PHE A 227 2.91 -6.10 -2.08
CA PHE A 227 3.89 -6.33 -3.15
C PHE A 227 3.77 -5.30 -4.30
N VAL A 228 2.55 -4.94 -4.69
CA VAL A 228 2.30 -3.91 -5.73
C VAL A 228 2.95 -2.58 -5.35
N THR A 229 2.84 -2.17 -4.09
CA THR A 229 3.29 -0.85 -3.63
C THR A 229 4.76 -0.83 -3.20
N ASP A 230 5.19 -1.84 -2.45
CA ASP A 230 6.53 -1.87 -1.83
C ASP A 230 7.61 -2.40 -2.77
N VAL A 231 7.24 -3.23 -3.75
CA VAL A 231 8.20 -3.87 -4.67
C VAL A 231 7.93 -3.49 -6.12
N ALA A 232 6.71 -3.68 -6.60
CA ALA A 232 6.41 -3.50 -8.02
C ALA A 232 6.52 -2.03 -8.46
N TYR A 233 6.04 -1.07 -7.65
CA TYR A 233 6.18 0.35 -7.98
C TYR A 233 7.64 0.82 -8.08
N PRO A 234 8.52 0.67 -7.06
CA PRO A 234 9.89 1.17 -7.16
C PRO A 234 10.65 0.50 -8.31
N VAL A 235 10.50 -0.81 -8.49
CA VAL A 235 11.16 -1.53 -9.60
C VAL A 235 10.60 -1.12 -10.96
N GLU A 236 9.30 -0.85 -11.09
CA GLU A 236 8.69 -0.36 -12.34
C GLU A 236 9.24 1.02 -12.74
N MET A 237 9.55 1.88 -11.77
CA MET A 237 10.12 3.21 -12.07
C MET A 237 11.56 3.11 -12.60
N GLU A 238 12.30 2.06 -12.23
CA GLU A 238 13.68 1.81 -12.71
C GLU A 238 13.73 0.91 -13.96
N ALA A 239 12.85 -0.07 -14.04
CA ALA A 239 12.77 -1.08 -15.09
C ALA A 239 11.31 -1.25 -15.56
N PRO A 240 10.79 -0.33 -16.40
CA PRO A 240 9.40 -0.33 -16.80
C PRO A 240 8.97 -1.66 -17.43
N GLY A 241 7.71 -2.06 -17.20
CA GLY A 241 7.17 -3.33 -17.65
C GLY A 241 7.36 -4.51 -16.69
N PHE A 242 8.04 -4.28 -15.55
CA PHE A 242 8.15 -5.23 -14.45
C PHE A 242 6.78 -5.64 -13.91
N ALA A 243 5.95 -4.67 -13.54
CA ALA A 243 4.69 -4.88 -12.84
C ALA A 243 3.73 -5.79 -13.64
N LYS A 244 3.75 -5.69 -14.98
CA LYS A 244 2.88 -6.47 -15.87
C LYS A 244 3.07 -7.98 -15.72
N LYS A 245 4.28 -8.42 -15.37
CA LYS A 245 4.64 -9.84 -15.23
C LYS A 245 4.84 -10.25 -13.77
N ALA A 246 5.43 -9.37 -12.96
CA ALA A 246 5.77 -9.64 -11.58
C ALA A 246 4.54 -9.80 -10.68
N ILE A 247 3.51 -8.94 -10.85
CA ILE A 247 2.31 -8.99 -10.01
C ILE A 247 1.56 -10.33 -10.20
N PRO A 248 1.26 -10.81 -11.43
CA PRO A 248 0.71 -12.15 -11.63
C PRO A 248 1.57 -13.26 -11.03
N ALA A 249 2.89 -13.22 -11.25
CA ALA A 249 3.79 -14.26 -10.74
C ALA A 249 3.80 -14.32 -9.20
N PHE A 250 3.80 -13.17 -8.53
CA PHE A 250 3.69 -13.10 -7.08
C PHE A 250 2.34 -13.62 -6.58
N ARG A 251 1.24 -13.20 -7.23
CA ARG A 251 -0.11 -13.69 -6.92
C ARG A 251 -0.21 -15.22 -7.04
N ASP A 252 0.36 -15.79 -8.08
CA ASP A 252 0.39 -17.24 -8.30
C ASP A 252 1.22 -17.95 -7.22
N ALA A 253 2.37 -17.40 -6.83
CA ALA A 253 3.20 -17.93 -5.76
C ALA A 253 2.48 -17.94 -4.39
N VAL A 254 1.73 -16.87 -4.10
CA VAL A 254 0.92 -16.75 -2.88
C VAL A 254 -0.28 -17.71 -2.90
N SER A 255 -0.96 -17.84 -4.04
CA SER A 255 -2.16 -18.68 -4.17
C SER A 255 -1.85 -20.18 -4.09
N ASN A 256 -0.65 -20.57 -4.55
CA ASN A 256 -0.18 -21.95 -4.54
C ASN A 256 0.81 -22.24 -3.41
N ALA A 257 0.87 -21.37 -2.39
CA ALA A 257 1.81 -21.52 -1.30
C ALA A 257 1.54 -22.82 -0.51
N PRO A 258 2.54 -23.68 -0.27
CA PRO A 258 2.38 -24.85 0.59
C PRO A 258 2.07 -24.42 2.02
N GLN A 259 1.41 -25.28 2.81
CA GLN A 259 1.16 -24.97 4.22
C GLN A 259 2.46 -24.75 4.99
N VAL A 260 2.41 -23.89 6.02
CA VAL A 260 3.52 -23.72 6.96
C VAL A 260 3.83 -25.08 7.62
N PRO A 261 5.07 -25.57 7.58
CA PRO A 261 5.44 -26.81 8.26
C PRO A 261 5.14 -26.72 9.76
N SER A 262 4.55 -27.76 10.36
CA SER A 262 4.24 -27.79 11.80
C SER A 262 5.48 -27.58 12.68
N ALA A 263 6.66 -27.95 12.20
CA ALA A 263 7.94 -27.74 12.89
C ALA A 263 8.48 -26.29 12.79
N THR A 264 7.78 -25.37 12.13
CA THR A 264 8.17 -23.95 12.06
C THR A 264 8.21 -23.36 13.46
N ARG A 265 9.35 -22.80 13.86
CA ARG A 265 9.49 -22.15 15.16
C ARG A 265 9.02 -20.71 15.06
N ILE A 266 8.17 -20.31 16.01
CA ILE A 266 7.69 -18.94 16.15
C ILE A 266 8.29 -18.40 17.44
N THR A 267 8.97 -17.26 17.34
CA THR A 267 9.55 -16.56 18.49
C THR A 267 8.84 -15.22 18.64
N VAL A 268 8.35 -14.96 19.84
CA VAL A 268 7.63 -13.74 20.21
C VAL A 268 8.50 -12.93 21.16
N THR A 269 8.80 -11.69 20.78
CA THR A 269 9.33 -10.66 21.68
C THR A 269 8.16 -9.89 22.25
N ARG A 270 7.95 -9.97 23.57
CA ARG A 270 6.74 -9.44 24.24
C ARG A 270 6.55 -7.94 24.04
N SER A 271 7.61 -7.16 24.20
CA SER A 271 7.55 -5.69 24.22
C SER A 271 8.83 -5.07 23.67
N PRO A 272 9.13 -5.22 22.36
CA PRO A 272 10.21 -4.45 21.74
C PRO A 272 9.93 -2.95 21.84
N GLU A 273 10.98 -2.14 21.69
CA GLU A 273 10.88 -0.68 21.79
C GLU A 273 9.81 -0.12 20.84
N GLY A 274 8.99 0.81 21.33
CA GLY A 274 7.92 1.43 20.53
C GLY A 274 6.64 0.60 20.38
N THR A 275 6.52 -0.56 21.02
CA THR A 275 5.31 -1.40 20.96
C THR A 275 4.14 -0.78 21.73
N GLU A 276 2.95 -0.79 21.12
CA GLU A 276 1.71 -0.33 21.74
C GLU A 276 1.22 -1.30 22.84
N GLU A 277 0.68 -0.77 23.95
CA GLU A 277 0.26 -1.57 25.12
C GLU A 277 -0.69 -2.73 24.77
N TRP A 278 -1.58 -2.54 23.81
CA TRP A 278 -2.54 -3.59 23.44
C TRP A 278 -1.87 -4.79 22.75
N ARG A 279 -0.75 -4.58 22.03
CA ARG A 279 0.03 -5.67 21.44
C ARG A 279 0.83 -6.42 22.49
N VAL A 280 1.31 -5.71 23.52
CA VAL A 280 1.94 -6.34 24.69
C VAL A 280 0.94 -7.24 25.41
N ARG A 281 -0.29 -6.76 25.65
CA ARG A 281 -1.37 -7.58 26.21
C ARG A 281 -1.68 -8.80 25.34
N ARG A 282 -1.60 -8.66 24.02
CA ARG A 282 -1.83 -9.76 23.09
C ARG A 282 -0.74 -10.85 23.18
N ALA A 283 0.51 -10.47 23.40
CA ALA A 283 1.60 -11.42 23.69
C ALA A 283 1.33 -12.19 25.00
N ASP A 284 0.85 -11.50 26.05
CA ASP A 284 0.47 -12.13 27.32
C ASP A 284 -0.69 -13.12 27.14
N GLU A 285 -1.74 -12.72 26.41
CA GLU A 285 -2.87 -13.60 26.07
C GLU A 285 -2.42 -14.86 25.31
N LEU A 286 -1.53 -14.70 24.33
CA LEU A 286 -0.99 -15.80 23.54
C LEU A 286 -0.23 -16.80 24.43
N ALA A 287 0.68 -16.32 25.27
CA ALA A 287 1.48 -17.18 26.16
C ALA A 287 0.61 -17.96 27.15
N ARG A 288 -0.43 -17.33 27.72
CA ARG A 288 -1.40 -17.99 28.61
C ARG A 288 -2.22 -19.04 27.88
N THR A 289 -2.73 -18.70 26.70
CA THR A 289 -3.56 -19.60 25.90
C THR A 289 -2.77 -20.85 25.50
N LEU A 290 -1.47 -20.70 25.22
CA LEU A 290 -0.55 -21.80 24.97
C LEU A 290 -0.14 -22.57 26.24
N GLY A 291 -0.51 -22.12 27.44
CA GLY A 291 -0.13 -22.74 28.71
C GLY A 291 1.34 -22.54 29.08
N LEU A 292 2.03 -21.57 28.48
CA LEU A 292 3.44 -21.25 28.79
C LEU A 292 3.59 -20.50 30.11
N VAL A 293 2.53 -19.84 30.57
CA VAL A 293 2.45 -19.11 31.84
C VAL A 293 1.07 -19.28 32.48
N ALA A 294 0.97 -19.01 33.79
CA ALA A 294 -0.31 -19.04 34.52
C ALA A 294 -1.27 -17.92 34.08
N GLU A 295 -2.58 -18.07 34.34
CA GLU A 295 -3.65 -17.16 33.85
C GLU A 295 -3.45 -15.68 34.21
N ASP A 296 -2.84 -15.37 35.35
CA ASP A 296 -2.59 -13.99 35.81
C ASP A 296 -1.15 -13.52 35.58
N ALA A 297 -0.30 -14.36 34.99
CA ALA A 297 1.09 -14.02 34.75
C ALA A 297 1.28 -13.25 33.44
N CYS A 298 2.34 -12.43 33.40
CA CYS A 298 2.85 -11.86 32.16
C CYS A 298 3.65 -12.91 31.39
N ALA A 299 3.65 -12.83 30.07
CA ALA A 299 4.55 -13.62 29.24
C ALA A 299 6.02 -13.29 29.58
N PRO A 300 6.96 -14.23 29.35
CA PRO A 300 8.38 -13.94 29.38
C PRO A 300 8.73 -12.83 28.37
N ALA A 301 9.89 -12.19 28.55
CA ALA A 301 10.37 -11.16 27.61
C ALA A 301 10.47 -11.68 26.17
N VAL A 302 10.91 -12.93 26.03
CA VAL A 302 10.95 -13.69 24.78
C VAL A 302 10.46 -15.10 25.06
N PHE A 303 9.60 -15.65 24.20
CA PHE A 303 9.18 -17.04 24.25
C PHE A 303 9.02 -17.62 22.85
N SER A 304 9.15 -18.94 22.72
CA SER A 304 9.00 -19.65 21.45
C SER A 304 8.07 -20.84 21.57
N PHE A 305 7.46 -21.22 20.46
CA PHE A 305 6.63 -22.43 20.31
C PHE A 305 6.67 -22.89 18.86
N ALA A 306 6.26 -24.13 18.59
CA ALA A 306 6.14 -24.63 17.24
C ALA A 306 4.79 -24.21 16.64
N PHE A 307 4.74 -23.96 15.32
CA PHE A 307 3.48 -23.67 14.63
C PHE A 307 2.47 -24.81 14.80
N GLY A 308 2.96 -26.06 14.84
CA GLY A 308 2.16 -27.25 15.12
C GLY A 308 1.46 -27.23 16.46
N ASP A 309 1.98 -26.50 17.46
CA ASP A 309 1.36 -26.37 18.79
C ASP A 309 0.05 -25.55 18.71
N LEU A 310 -0.13 -24.75 17.66
CA LEU A 310 -1.36 -24.04 17.38
C LEU A 310 -2.41 -24.91 16.70
N LEU A 311 -1.96 -25.98 16.04
CA LEU A 311 -2.81 -26.85 15.23
C LEU A 311 -3.48 -27.91 16.11
N ASN A 312 -4.71 -28.28 15.77
CA ASN A 312 -5.50 -29.30 16.48
C ASN A 312 -6.00 -28.88 17.89
N ARG A 313 -6.14 -27.58 18.12
CA ARG A 313 -6.75 -27.04 19.35
C ARG A 313 -8.14 -26.49 19.10
N GLU A 314 -8.98 -26.44 20.13
CA GLU A 314 -10.33 -25.84 20.02
C GLU A 314 -10.29 -24.33 19.72
N ASP A 315 -9.20 -23.66 20.11
CA ASP A 315 -8.96 -22.23 19.96
C ASP A 315 -8.05 -21.87 18.77
N THR A 316 -7.79 -22.82 17.86
CA THR A 316 -6.87 -22.66 16.70
C THR A 316 -7.14 -21.37 15.92
N ASP A 317 -8.40 -21.12 15.51
CA ASP A 317 -8.75 -19.95 14.70
C ASP A 317 -8.45 -18.63 15.41
N ARG A 318 -8.69 -18.57 16.73
CA ARG A 318 -8.42 -17.38 17.56
C ARG A 318 -6.91 -17.14 17.71
N LEU A 319 -6.14 -18.21 17.87
CA LEU A 319 -4.68 -18.16 17.98
C LEU A 319 -4.05 -17.68 16.67
N LEU A 320 -4.43 -18.30 15.53
CA LEU A 320 -3.94 -17.91 14.21
C LEU A 320 -4.33 -16.47 13.86
N TYR A 321 -5.57 -16.06 14.12
CA TYR A 321 -5.99 -14.67 13.97
C TYR A 321 -5.15 -13.72 14.83
N GLY A 322 -4.82 -14.13 16.06
CA GLY A 322 -3.96 -13.36 16.95
C GLY A 322 -2.55 -13.12 16.41
N LEU A 323 -1.97 -14.07 15.67
CA LEU A 323 -0.64 -13.90 15.10
C LEU A 323 -0.56 -12.73 14.11
N GLY A 324 -1.64 -12.47 13.37
CA GLY A 324 -1.69 -11.36 12.42
C GLY A 324 -1.71 -9.96 13.05
N SER A 325 -1.74 -9.87 14.39
CA SER A 325 -1.77 -8.59 15.13
C SER A 325 -0.40 -8.10 15.62
N PHE A 326 0.62 -8.96 15.58
CA PHE A 326 2.00 -8.62 15.95
C PHE A 326 2.69 -7.86 14.81
N SER A 327 3.66 -7.01 15.15
CA SER A 327 4.57 -6.45 14.15
C SER A 327 5.69 -7.42 13.78
N ASP A 328 6.42 -7.08 12.71
CA ASP A 328 7.61 -7.81 12.27
C ASP A 328 8.72 -7.81 13.33
N GLU A 329 8.78 -6.80 14.23
CA GLU A 329 9.73 -6.77 15.35
C GLU A 329 9.30 -7.66 16.53
N GLN A 330 8.00 -7.93 16.67
CA GLN A 330 7.47 -8.78 17.74
C GLN A 330 7.47 -10.26 17.39
N LEU A 331 7.38 -10.61 16.11
CA LEU A 331 7.13 -11.98 15.68
C LEU A 331 8.15 -12.44 14.63
N GLN A 332 9.01 -13.37 15.02
CA GLN A 332 9.99 -13.98 14.13
C GLN A 332 9.58 -15.41 13.78
N TRP A 333 9.66 -15.74 12.48
CA TRP A 333 9.34 -17.06 11.95
C TRP A 333 10.59 -17.75 11.41
N GLU A 334 10.88 -18.93 11.94
CA GLU A 334 11.97 -19.80 11.52
C GLU A 334 11.37 -21.03 10.83
N VAL A 335 11.15 -20.90 9.53
CA VAL A 335 10.65 -22.00 8.70
C VAL A 335 11.80 -22.97 8.40
N PRO A 336 11.70 -24.25 8.76
CA PRO A 336 12.74 -25.22 8.49
C PRO A 336 12.99 -25.34 6.99
N VAL A 337 14.26 -25.33 6.60
CA VAL A 337 14.64 -25.54 5.20
C VAL A 337 14.47 -27.02 4.89
N THR A 338 13.35 -27.39 4.26
CA THR A 338 13.20 -28.73 3.70
C THR A 338 14.15 -28.86 2.51
N ARG A 339 15.40 -29.27 2.74
CA ARG A 339 16.22 -29.81 1.66
C ARG A 339 15.52 -31.08 1.19
N ALA A 340 15.11 -31.13 -0.07
CA ALA A 340 14.51 -32.33 -0.64
C ALA A 340 15.39 -33.55 -0.32
N GLY A 341 14.85 -34.50 0.47
CA GLY A 341 15.51 -35.77 0.79
C GLY A 341 16.26 -35.87 2.13
N ALA A 342 16.17 -34.91 3.05
CA ALA A 342 16.66 -35.09 4.41
C ALA A 342 15.49 -35.17 5.40
N GLU A 343 15.39 -36.27 6.16
CA GLU A 343 14.52 -36.31 7.34
C GLU A 343 14.93 -35.21 8.31
N PRO A 344 13.99 -34.54 8.98
CA PRO A 344 14.32 -33.51 9.97
C PRO A 344 15.14 -34.15 11.11
N ASP A 345 16.30 -33.55 11.41
CA ASP A 345 17.19 -34.01 12.47
C ASP A 345 16.51 -33.83 13.85
N PRO A 346 16.18 -34.91 14.56
CA PRO A 346 15.58 -34.82 15.89
C PRO A 346 16.51 -34.19 16.93
N ALA A 347 17.83 -34.06 16.64
CA ALA A 347 18.79 -33.41 17.53
C ALA A 347 18.65 -31.88 17.60
N PHE A 348 17.89 -31.25 16.70
CA PHE A 348 17.61 -29.80 16.77
C PHE A 348 16.74 -29.41 17.99
N PHE A 349 16.12 -30.38 18.67
CA PHE A 349 15.17 -30.15 19.77
C PHE A 349 15.75 -30.35 21.19
N ALA A 350 17.03 -30.68 21.34
CA ALA A 350 17.59 -31.08 22.65
C ALA A 350 18.36 -29.99 23.41
N ASP A 351 18.88 -28.94 22.76
CA ASP A 351 19.97 -28.16 23.36
C ASP A 351 19.58 -26.85 24.09
N ASP A 352 18.33 -26.38 24.03
CA ASP A 352 17.97 -25.05 24.56
C ASP A 352 17.09 -25.03 25.83
N VAL A 353 17.05 -26.14 26.58
CA VAL A 353 16.53 -26.13 27.96
C VAL A 353 17.59 -25.62 28.97
N GLN A 354 18.79 -25.22 28.53
CA GLN A 354 19.91 -24.89 29.43
C GLN A 354 20.61 -23.53 29.27
N LEU A 355 20.03 -22.54 28.58
CA LEU A 355 20.57 -21.16 28.60
C LEU A 355 19.69 -20.19 29.37
N SER A 356 19.44 -20.49 30.65
CA SER A 356 19.07 -19.47 31.63
C SER A 356 19.55 -19.87 33.02
N LEU A 357 20.87 -19.86 33.20
CA LEU A 357 21.54 -19.78 34.51
C LEU A 357 23.00 -19.41 34.23
N CYS A 358 23.45 -18.30 34.83
CA CYS A 358 24.76 -17.65 34.72
C CYS A 358 24.86 -16.56 33.63
N LEU A 359 24.58 -15.32 34.00
CA LEU A 359 25.64 -14.40 34.43
C LEU A 359 25.05 -13.25 35.25
N ALA A 360 25.70 -13.03 36.39
CA ALA A 360 25.52 -11.91 37.29
C ALA A 360 26.18 -10.63 36.75
#